data_AF-A0A345YJU7-F1
#
_entry.id   AF-A0A345YJU7-F1
#
_cell.length_a   1.000
_cell.length_b   1.000
_cell.length_c   1.000
_cell.angle_alpha   90.00
_cell.angle_beta   90.00
_cell.angle_gamma   90.00
#
_symmetry.space_group_name_H-M   'P 1'
#
loop_
_entity.id
_entity.type
_entity.pdbx_description
1 polymer ?
#
loop_
_entity_poly.entity_id
_entity_poly.type
_entity_poly.pdbx_seq_one_letter_code
_entity_poly.pdbx_strand_id
1 'polypeptide(L)'
;MSGETEAKRRVELFRALLESDVALLLVDGQKLLDHAGAEERYLGSLFGSLSNLFSVMRDDILDDGQKLVQFPRVWIIALSKADLLPEMTAKSFMELVTRETGEHLIELRDVLAGYVIGDEALAVGEDAVVLSSAKFEPGRIDLEARVGVDLMLPLAAVLPVERHLRWAGKKEIPAKVAKALVRNSQEVLGILTAGLDVAEKLPIPPQVKLVAEKVAKVLSSGLASDFLGWTEQSIEDAHRKAVEANDEVRAILTGFMLDLRKAEQDGVLLRGDR
;
A
#
# COMPACT_ATOMS: atom_id res chain seq x y z
N MET A 1 37.69 -0.02 -4.51
CA MET A 1 36.87 -1.25 -4.58
C MET A 1 35.51 -1.15 -3.88
N SER A 2 35.00 0.04 -3.52
CA SER A 2 33.65 0.19 -2.91
C SER A 2 32.53 0.47 -3.92
N GLY A 3 32.83 1.07 -5.07
CA GLY A 3 31.81 1.53 -6.04
C GLY A 3 31.00 0.42 -6.71
N GLU A 4 31.64 -0.64 -7.21
CA GLU A 4 30.93 -1.73 -7.90
C GLU A 4 30.07 -2.58 -6.94
N THR A 5 30.54 -2.81 -5.72
CA THR A 5 29.79 -3.55 -4.69
C THR A 5 28.57 -2.76 -4.22
N GLU A 6 28.69 -1.43 -4.10
CA GLU A 6 27.58 -0.58 -3.70
C GLU A 6 26.56 -0.39 -4.82
N ALA A 7 27.00 -0.32 -6.08
CA ALA A 7 26.10 -0.32 -7.25
C ALA A 7 25.28 -1.62 -7.32
N LYS A 8 25.92 -2.78 -7.14
CA LYS A 8 25.22 -4.08 -7.12
C LYS A 8 24.21 -4.19 -5.98
N ARG A 9 24.61 -3.83 -4.75
CA ARG A 9 23.69 -3.83 -3.59
C ARG A 9 22.51 -2.90 -3.79
N ARG A 10 22.72 -1.77 -4.46
CA ARG A 10 21.64 -0.85 -4.83
C ARG A 10 20.66 -1.55 -5.76
N VAL A 11 21.13 -2.13 -6.87
CA VAL A 11 20.26 -2.88 -7.80
C VAL A 11 19.51 -4.01 -7.09
N GLU A 12 20.17 -4.77 -6.20
CA GLU A 12 19.54 -5.84 -5.41
C GLU A 12 18.45 -5.34 -4.45
N LEU A 13 18.74 -4.29 -3.68
CA LEU A 13 17.77 -3.67 -2.77
C LEU A 13 16.57 -3.12 -3.55
N PHE A 14 16.83 -2.56 -4.73
CA PHE A 14 15.76 -2.13 -5.63
C PHE A 14 14.94 -3.31 -6.13
N ARG A 15 15.56 -4.39 -6.65
CA ARG A 15 14.82 -5.59 -7.06
C ARG A 15 13.94 -6.15 -5.93
N ALA A 16 14.44 -6.15 -4.69
CA ALA A 16 13.65 -6.55 -3.51
C ALA A 16 12.46 -5.59 -3.24
N LEU A 17 12.66 -4.27 -3.41
CA LEU A 17 11.55 -3.32 -3.39
C LEU A 17 10.53 -3.65 -4.49
N LEU A 18 10.97 -4.01 -5.70
CA LEU A 18 10.07 -4.31 -6.82
C LEU A 18 9.27 -5.60 -6.67
N GLU A 19 9.65 -6.49 -5.76
CA GLU A 19 8.87 -7.69 -5.44
C GLU A 19 7.77 -7.41 -4.40
N SER A 20 7.84 -6.28 -3.70
CA SER A 20 6.90 -5.91 -2.65
C SER A 20 5.55 -5.46 -3.22
N ASP A 21 4.45 -5.65 -2.47
CA ASP A 21 3.13 -5.15 -2.87
C ASP A 21 2.89 -3.69 -2.41
N VAL A 22 3.59 -3.26 -1.35
CA VAL A 22 3.52 -1.92 -0.75
C VAL A 22 4.91 -1.32 -0.59
N ALA A 23 5.07 -0.04 -0.92
CA ALA A 23 6.28 0.75 -0.68
C ALA A 23 5.95 1.98 0.18
N LEU A 24 6.87 2.32 1.09
CA LEU A 24 6.78 3.50 1.97
C LEU A 24 7.86 4.51 1.57
N LEU A 25 7.44 5.74 1.30
CA LEU A 25 8.31 6.84 0.94
C LEU A 25 8.40 7.80 2.12
N LEU A 26 9.51 7.72 2.85
CA LEU A 26 9.68 8.43 4.12
C LEU A 26 10.05 9.90 3.91
N VAL A 27 9.29 10.78 4.54
CA VAL A 27 9.58 12.20 4.73
C VAL A 27 10.00 12.41 6.18
N ASP A 28 11.22 12.90 6.39
CA ASP A 28 11.72 13.23 7.74
C ASP A 28 11.06 14.49 8.32
N GLY A 29 10.32 14.34 9.43
CA GLY A 29 9.66 15.44 10.12
C GLY A 29 10.62 16.48 10.71
N GLN A 30 11.82 16.08 11.12
CA GLN A 30 12.85 17.03 11.55
C GLN A 30 13.33 17.88 10.37
N LYS A 31 13.55 17.27 9.20
CA LYS A 31 13.97 18.02 8.01
C LYS A 31 12.88 18.97 7.51
N LEU A 32 11.61 18.59 7.65
CA LEU A 32 10.49 19.50 7.39
C LEU A 32 10.55 20.73 8.31
N LEU A 33 10.77 20.54 9.62
CA LEU A 33 10.93 21.64 10.57
C LEU A 33 12.14 22.53 10.25
N ASP A 34 13.27 21.92 9.89
CA ASP A 34 14.48 22.64 9.52
C ASP A 34 14.28 23.51 8.25
N HIS A 35 13.27 23.19 7.43
CA HIS A 35 12.89 23.92 6.22
C HIS A 35 11.53 24.62 6.35
N ALA A 36 11.07 24.93 7.57
CA ALA A 36 9.81 25.63 7.76
C ALA A 36 9.76 26.96 6.99
N GLY A 37 8.70 27.17 6.20
CA GLY A 37 8.54 28.31 5.28
C GLY A 37 9.31 28.18 3.96
N ALA A 38 10.03 27.08 3.73
CA ALA A 38 10.71 26.72 2.49
C ALA A 38 10.61 25.20 2.22
N GLU A 39 9.49 24.60 2.60
CA GLU A 39 9.25 23.15 2.59
C GLU A 39 9.42 22.56 1.18
N GLU A 40 8.99 23.29 0.14
CA GLU A 40 9.21 22.97 -1.28
C GLU A 40 10.67 22.60 -1.59
N ARG A 41 11.65 23.27 -0.98
CA ARG A 41 13.08 22.99 -1.27
C ARG A 41 13.48 21.60 -0.81
N TYR A 42 13.03 21.20 0.38
CA TYR A 42 13.34 19.89 0.93
C TYR A 42 12.55 18.81 0.21
N LEU A 43 11.23 18.98 0.13
CA LEU A 43 10.34 17.99 -0.49
C LEU A 43 10.66 17.82 -1.98
N GLY A 44 10.90 18.91 -2.71
CA GLY A 44 11.21 18.87 -4.15
C GLY A 44 12.54 18.19 -4.41
N SER A 45 13.55 18.46 -3.57
CA SER A 45 14.82 17.73 -3.62
C SER A 45 14.64 16.24 -3.32
N LEU A 46 13.82 15.87 -2.34
CA LEU A 46 13.55 14.48 -1.98
C LEU A 46 12.89 13.71 -3.12
N PHE A 47 11.76 14.20 -3.64
CA PHE A 47 11.02 13.52 -4.69
C PHE A 47 11.74 13.59 -6.04
N GLY A 48 12.31 14.74 -6.41
CA GLY A 48 13.08 14.87 -7.65
C GLY A 48 14.32 13.97 -7.66
N SER A 49 15.04 13.85 -6.54
CA SER A 49 16.17 12.92 -6.44
C SER A 49 15.73 11.47 -6.60
N LEU A 50 14.56 11.11 -6.07
CA LEU A 50 14.01 9.77 -6.19
C LEU A 50 13.57 9.46 -7.63
N SER A 51 12.86 10.38 -8.30
CA SER A 51 12.48 10.25 -9.72
C SER A 51 13.70 10.06 -10.61
N ASN A 52 14.76 10.84 -10.37
CA ASN A 52 16.01 10.72 -11.11
C ASN A 52 16.70 9.37 -10.82
N LEU A 53 16.73 8.94 -9.55
CA LEU A 53 17.31 7.65 -9.16
C LEU A 53 16.62 6.49 -9.86
N PHE A 54 15.28 6.46 -9.89
CA PHE A 54 14.55 5.47 -10.67
C PHE A 54 14.95 5.58 -12.14
N SER A 55 14.79 6.75 -12.76
CA SER A 55 15.09 6.95 -14.18
C SER A 55 16.45 6.40 -14.62
N VAL A 56 17.51 6.65 -13.85
CA VAL A 56 18.87 6.16 -14.13
C VAL A 56 18.98 4.64 -14.00
N MET A 57 18.30 4.04 -13.02
CA MET A 57 18.36 2.59 -12.77
C MET A 57 17.45 1.75 -13.67
N ARG A 58 16.69 2.38 -14.58
CA ARG A 58 15.69 1.69 -15.41
C ARG A 58 16.29 0.50 -16.17
N ASP A 59 17.40 0.72 -16.86
CA ASP A 59 18.00 -0.30 -17.74
C ASP A 59 18.69 -1.42 -16.94
N ASP A 60 19.09 -1.17 -15.69
CA ASP A 60 19.65 -2.18 -14.79
C ASP A 60 18.56 -3.07 -14.15
N ILE A 61 17.34 -2.54 -14.08
CA ILE A 61 16.18 -3.18 -13.45
C ILE A 61 15.36 -3.99 -14.46
N LEU A 62 15.10 -3.43 -15.64
CA LEU A 62 14.26 -4.07 -16.65
C LEU A 62 15.10 -5.01 -17.52
N ASP A 63 14.90 -6.31 -17.34
CA ASP A 63 15.55 -7.31 -18.18
C ASP A 63 15.10 -7.13 -19.65
N ASP A 64 16.02 -6.70 -20.52
CA ASP A 64 15.79 -6.32 -21.92
C ASP A 64 14.65 -5.27 -22.13
N GLY A 65 14.49 -4.35 -21.16
CA GLY A 65 13.45 -3.31 -21.22
C GLY A 65 12.01 -3.84 -21.04
N GLN A 66 11.85 -5.10 -20.63
CA GLN A 66 10.52 -5.67 -20.39
C GLN A 66 9.91 -5.13 -19.11
N LYS A 67 8.76 -4.47 -19.25
CA LYS A 67 7.97 -4.00 -18.12
C LYS A 67 7.52 -5.15 -17.20
N LEU A 68 7.46 -4.85 -15.91
CA LEU A 68 7.16 -5.77 -14.83
C LEU A 68 5.65 -5.97 -14.67
N VAL A 69 5.25 -7.23 -14.42
CA VAL A 69 3.87 -7.59 -14.12
C VAL A 69 3.57 -7.40 -12.63
N GLN A 70 4.51 -7.81 -11.79
CA GLN A 70 4.50 -7.66 -10.33
C GLN A 70 5.43 -6.52 -9.95
N PHE A 71 4.93 -5.61 -9.13
CA PHE A 71 5.58 -4.36 -8.73
C PHE A 71 4.79 -3.77 -7.54
N PRO A 72 5.40 -2.96 -6.65
CA PRO A 72 4.66 -2.23 -5.64
C PRO A 72 3.69 -1.30 -6.32
N ARG A 73 2.42 -1.62 -6.24
CA ARG A 73 1.38 -0.81 -6.86
C ARG A 73 0.83 0.23 -5.89
N VAL A 74 1.21 0.14 -4.61
CA VAL A 74 0.80 1.04 -3.55
C VAL A 74 2.03 1.72 -2.98
N TRP A 75 2.18 3.02 -3.25
CA TRP A 75 3.26 3.86 -2.71
C TRP A 75 2.68 4.88 -1.74
N ILE A 76 2.91 4.62 -0.46
CA ILE A 76 2.39 5.41 0.66
C ILE A 76 3.44 6.47 1.02
N ILE A 77 3.05 7.74 1.10
CA ILE A 77 3.94 8.79 1.59
C ILE A 77 3.84 8.83 3.12
N ALA A 78 4.97 8.70 3.79
CA ALA A 78 4.99 8.50 5.24
C ALA A 78 5.79 9.61 5.93
N LEU A 79 5.16 10.35 6.84
CA LEU A 79 5.85 11.32 7.69
C LEU A 79 6.48 10.58 8.87
N SER A 80 7.80 10.60 8.98
CA SER A 80 8.51 10.07 10.16
C SER A 80 8.73 11.16 11.21
N LYS A 81 8.94 10.74 12.47
CA LYS A 81 9.09 11.64 13.64
C LYS A 81 7.90 12.59 13.80
N ALA A 82 6.70 12.05 13.58
CA ALA A 82 5.46 12.81 13.65
C ALA A 82 5.21 13.44 15.04
N ASP A 83 5.85 12.94 16.10
CA ASP A 83 5.80 13.53 17.44
C ASP A 83 6.36 14.96 17.51
N LEU A 84 7.22 15.34 16.56
CA LEU A 84 7.74 16.71 16.42
C LEU A 84 6.71 17.68 15.82
N LEU A 85 5.64 17.15 15.22
CA LEU A 85 4.59 17.88 14.51
C LEU A 85 3.21 17.40 15.01
N PRO A 86 2.85 17.63 16.29
CA PRO A 86 1.70 17.00 16.94
C PRO A 86 0.34 17.37 16.32
N GLU A 87 0.25 18.53 15.67
CA GLU A 87 -0.96 18.98 14.98
C GLU A 87 -1.07 18.41 13.55
N MET A 88 -0.05 17.72 13.06
CA MET A 88 0.02 17.23 11.69
C MET A 88 -0.68 15.87 11.57
N THR A 89 -1.87 15.88 10.97
CA THR A 89 -2.57 14.68 10.53
C THR A 89 -2.02 14.17 9.20
N ALA A 90 -2.26 12.91 8.86
CA ALA A 90 -1.93 12.35 7.54
C ALA A 90 -2.56 13.15 6.40
N LYS A 91 -3.78 13.67 6.60
CA LYS A 91 -4.47 14.52 5.64
C LYS A 91 -3.76 15.86 5.45
N SER A 92 -3.52 16.61 6.52
CA SER A 92 -2.84 17.91 6.45
C SER A 92 -1.41 17.77 5.91
N PHE A 93 -0.75 16.66 6.23
CA PHE A 93 0.57 16.33 5.68
C PHE A 93 0.49 16.13 4.17
N MET A 94 -0.47 15.37 3.66
CA MET A 94 -0.61 15.19 2.21
C MET A 94 -1.04 16.44 1.46
N GLU A 95 -1.86 17.28 2.08
CA GLU A 95 -2.17 18.60 1.53
C GLU A 95 -0.91 19.46 1.40
N LEU A 96 -0.02 19.44 2.41
CA LEU A 96 1.29 20.10 2.33
C LEU A 96 2.13 19.52 1.19
N VAL A 97 2.33 18.19 1.15
CA VAL A 97 3.16 17.54 0.12
C VAL A 97 2.64 17.85 -1.29
N THR A 98 1.33 17.77 -1.49
CA THR A 98 0.69 18.05 -2.79
C THR A 98 0.85 19.51 -3.18
N ARG A 99 0.66 20.44 -2.24
CA ARG A 99 0.78 21.88 -2.49
C ARG A 99 2.21 22.27 -2.85
N GLU A 100 3.19 21.77 -2.11
CA GLU A 100 4.59 22.17 -2.30
C GLU A 100 5.26 21.40 -3.44
N THR A 101 4.83 20.17 -3.76
CA THR A 101 5.58 19.27 -4.65
C THR A 101 4.74 18.41 -5.59
N GLY A 102 3.51 18.84 -5.90
CA GLY A 102 2.61 18.10 -6.79
C GLY A 102 3.24 17.72 -8.14
N GLU A 103 4.01 18.61 -8.76
CA GLU A 103 4.71 18.33 -10.02
C GLU A 103 5.74 17.19 -9.89
N HIS A 104 6.51 17.18 -8.80
CA HIS A 104 7.49 16.11 -8.55
C HIS A 104 6.83 14.76 -8.24
N LEU A 105 5.65 14.75 -7.62
CA LEU A 105 4.87 13.52 -7.43
C LEU A 105 4.34 12.97 -8.75
N ILE A 106 3.90 13.84 -9.67
CA ILE A 106 3.48 13.45 -11.02
C ILE A 106 4.67 12.86 -11.77
N GLU A 107 5.83 13.52 -11.74
CA GLU A 107 7.06 13.03 -12.36
C GLU A 107 7.45 11.64 -11.80
N LEU A 108 7.41 11.48 -10.47
CA LEU A 108 7.70 10.20 -9.84
C LEU A 108 6.73 9.11 -10.32
N ARG A 109 5.44 9.40 -10.37
CA ARG A 109 4.41 8.48 -10.88
C ARG A 109 4.72 8.09 -12.33
N ASP A 110 5.06 9.04 -13.19
CA ASP A 110 5.34 8.79 -14.61
C ASP A 110 6.60 7.95 -14.81
N VAL A 111 7.64 8.20 -14.01
CA VAL A 111 8.85 7.38 -14.01
C VAL A 111 8.52 5.93 -13.61
N LEU A 112 7.75 5.75 -12.53
CA LEU A 112 7.32 4.44 -12.03
C LEU A 112 6.38 3.71 -13.00
N ALA A 113 5.48 4.42 -13.69
CA ALA A 113 4.63 3.87 -14.75
C ALA A 113 5.44 3.27 -15.92
N GLY A 114 6.65 3.79 -16.14
CA GLY A 114 7.60 3.23 -17.09
C GLY A 114 8.08 1.81 -16.75
N TYR A 115 8.01 1.37 -15.49
CA TYR A 115 8.44 0.04 -15.06
C TYR A 115 7.36 -1.02 -15.19
N VAL A 116 6.09 -0.63 -15.19
CA VAL A 116 4.98 -1.57 -14.97
C VAL A 116 4.09 -1.74 -16.18
N ILE A 117 3.55 -2.94 -16.33
CA ILE A 117 2.42 -3.22 -17.20
C ILE A 117 1.13 -2.85 -16.44
N GLY A 118 0.24 -2.10 -17.06
CA GLY A 118 -1.02 -1.67 -16.45
C GLY A 118 -0.79 -0.64 -15.36
N ASP A 119 -0.26 0.52 -15.72
CA ASP A 119 0.01 1.67 -14.84
C ASP A 119 -1.27 2.32 -14.28
N GLU A 120 -2.45 1.95 -14.81
CA GLU A 120 -3.74 2.32 -14.23
C GLU A 120 -3.92 1.76 -12.80
N ALA A 121 -3.21 0.68 -12.48
CA ALA A 121 -3.13 0.11 -11.14
C ALA A 121 -1.84 0.51 -10.43
N LEU A 122 -1.40 1.76 -10.56
CA LEU A 122 -0.30 2.33 -9.80
C LEU A 122 -0.83 3.51 -8.99
N ALA A 123 -0.90 3.33 -7.68
CA ALA A 123 -1.28 4.35 -6.71
C ALA A 123 -0.01 4.94 -6.07
N VAL A 124 0.31 6.19 -6.41
CA VAL A 124 1.49 6.91 -5.90
C VAL A 124 1.04 8.21 -5.25
N GLY A 125 1.30 8.36 -3.95
CA GLY A 125 0.88 9.54 -3.21
C GLY A 125 -0.64 9.65 -3.03
N GLU A 126 -1.36 8.55 -3.21
CA GLU A 126 -2.79 8.48 -2.88
C GLU A 126 -3.02 8.24 -1.39
N ASP A 127 -2.12 7.49 -0.75
CA ASP A 127 -2.19 7.10 0.64
C ASP A 127 -1.05 7.77 1.42
N ALA A 128 -1.30 8.09 2.69
CA ALA A 128 -0.27 8.61 3.57
C ALA A 128 -0.44 8.21 5.02
N VAL A 129 0.67 8.15 5.74
CA VAL A 129 0.68 7.76 7.15
C VAL A 129 1.63 8.65 7.94
N VAL A 130 1.27 8.98 9.18
CA VAL A 130 2.18 9.66 10.11
C VAL A 130 2.73 8.64 11.10
N LEU A 131 4.04 8.65 11.27
CA LEU A 131 4.81 7.64 11.98
C LEU A 131 5.69 8.30 13.04
N SER A 132 5.61 7.80 14.26
CA SER A 132 6.61 8.04 15.28
C SER A 132 6.84 6.77 16.10
N SER A 133 8.11 6.40 16.26
CA SER A 133 8.52 5.23 17.04
C SER A 133 8.61 5.50 18.54
N ALA A 134 8.59 6.77 18.95
CA ALA A 134 8.69 7.19 20.34
C ALA A 134 8.36 8.68 20.42
N LYS A 135 7.89 9.14 21.57
CA LYS A 135 7.79 10.57 21.84
C LYS A 135 9.12 11.09 22.36
N PHE A 136 9.69 12.10 21.70
CA PHE A 136 10.93 12.73 22.12
C PHE A 136 10.64 13.99 22.95
N GLU A 137 11.07 13.99 24.20
CA GLU A 137 11.03 15.15 25.09
C GLU A 137 12.47 15.51 25.53
N PRO A 138 12.76 16.77 25.90
CA PRO A 138 14.07 17.14 26.41
C PRO A 138 14.49 16.27 27.61
N GLY A 139 15.46 15.38 27.40
CA GLY A 139 15.98 14.47 28.42
C GLY A 139 15.17 13.19 28.66
N ARG A 140 14.10 12.92 27.90
CA ARG A 140 13.29 11.69 28.02
C ARG A 140 12.85 11.19 26.64
N ILE A 141 12.96 9.87 26.44
CA ILE A 141 12.39 9.18 25.27
C ILE A 141 11.31 8.26 25.79
N ASP A 142 10.08 8.45 25.34
CA ASP A 142 8.95 7.58 25.69
C ASP A 142 8.67 6.60 24.54
N LEU A 143 9.14 5.35 24.71
CA LEU A 143 9.00 4.29 23.72
C LEU A 143 7.60 3.69 23.66
N GLU A 144 6.75 3.95 24.66
CA GLU A 144 5.37 3.45 24.69
C GLU A 144 4.46 4.35 23.83
N ALA A 145 4.80 5.64 23.70
CA ALA A 145 4.11 6.61 22.88
C ALA A 145 4.48 6.48 21.38
N ARG A 146 3.97 5.42 20.73
CA ARG A 146 4.13 5.16 19.29
C ARG A 146 2.93 5.65 18.51
N VAL A 147 3.17 6.22 17.32
CA VAL A 147 2.14 6.68 16.39
C VAL A 147 2.33 5.96 15.07
N GLY A 148 1.29 5.27 14.58
CA GLY A 148 1.23 4.66 13.25
C GLY A 148 2.19 3.50 12.94
N VAL A 149 3.22 3.26 13.75
CA VAL A 149 4.19 2.16 13.52
C VAL A 149 3.52 0.78 13.60
N ASP A 150 2.52 0.62 14.46
CA ASP A 150 1.77 -0.64 14.56
C ASP A 150 0.89 -0.91 13.31
N LEU A 151 0.74 0.07 12.40
CA LEU A 151 -0.01 -0.07 11.15
C LEU A 151 0.81 -0.69 10.01
N MET A 152 2.12 -0.89 10.16
CA MET A 152 2.96 -1.42 9.09
C MET A 152 2.47 -2.77 8.57
N LEU A 153 2.16 -3.68 9.50
CA LEU A 153 1.68 -5.02 9.15
C LEU A 153 0.23 -4.99 8.62
N PRO A 154 -0.72 -4.27 9.27
CA PRO A 154 -2.05 -4.04 8.69
C PRO A 154 -2.03 -3.50 7.25
N LEU A 155 -1.21 -2.48 6.98
CA LEU A 155 -1.08 -1.88 5.65
C LEU A 155 -0.56 -2.89 4.63
N ALA A 156 0.50 -3.63 4.97
CA ALA A 156 1.07 -4.64 4.07
C ALA A 156 0.13 -5.81 3.78
N ALA A 157 -0.73 -6.18 4.74
CA ALA A 157 -1.63 -7.34 4.61
C ALA A 157 -2.95 -7.01 3.90
N VAL A 158 -3.57 -5.88 4.24
CA VAL A 158 -4.95 -5.57 3.81
C VAL A 158 -4.98 -4.68 2.57
N LEU A 159 -4.13 -3.66 2.51
CA LEU A 159 -4.22 -2.63 1.49
C LEU A 159 -3.98 -3.17 0.05
N PRO A 160 -3.01 -4.07 -0.20
CA PRO A 160 -2.87 -4.71 -1.51
C PRO A 160 -4.13 -5.43 -1.96
N VAL A 161 -4.79 -6.16 -1.05
CA VAL A 161 -6.02 -6.90 -1.35
C VAL A 161 -7.15 -5.95 -1.76
N GLU A 162 -7.39 -4.90 -0.98
CA GLU A 162 -8.39 -3.86 -1.28
C GLU A 162 -8.13 -3.24 -2.67
N ARG A 163 -6.89 -2.85 -2.95
CA ARG A 163 -6.50 -2.20 -4.20
C ARG A 163 -6.59 -3.15 -5.40
N HIS A 164 -6.13 -4.39 -5.26
CA HIS A 164 -6.19 -5.40 -6.31
C HIS A 164 -7.63 -5.68 -6.74
N LEU A 165 -8.55 -5.82 -5.78
CA LEU A 165 -9.98 -6.03 -6.05
C LEU A 165 -10.60 -4.82 -6.75
N ARG A 166 -10.26 -3.61 -6.32
CA ARG A 166 -10.74 -2.37 -6.93
C ARG A 166 -10.34 -2.25 -8.40
N TRP A 167 -9.04 -2.35 -8.70
CA TRP A 167 -8.53 -2.20 -10.07
C TRP A 167 -9.09 -3.27 -11.00
N ALA A 168 -9.19 -4.49 -10.50
CA ALA A 168 -9.72 -5.59 -11.27
C ALA A 168 -11.25 -5.46 -11.49
N GLY A 169 -11.99 -4.90 -10.53
CA GLY A 169 -13.41 -4.57 -10.66
C GLY A 169 -13.68 -3.45 -11.68
N LYS A 170 -12.81 -2.43 -11.76
CA LYS A 170 -12.91 -1.34 -12.74
C LYS A 170 -12.54 -1.76 -14.17
N LYS A 171 -11.99 -2.97 -14.37
CA LYS A 171 -11.47 -3.48 -15.66
C LYS A 171 -10.42 -2.56 -16.30
N GLU A 172 -9.76 -1.74 -15.49
CA GLU A 172 -8.76 -0.76 -15.93
C GLU A 172 -7.40 -1.40 -16.20
N ILE A 173 -7.21 -2.68 -15.85
CA ILE A 173 -5.92 -3.37 -15.94
C ILE A 173 -5.88 -4.50 -16.98
N PRO A 174 -4.72 -4.72 -17.63
CA PRO A 174 -4.53 -5.85 -18.54
C PRO A 174 -4.81 -7.19 -17.86
N ALA A 175 -5.41 -8.14 -18.60
CA ALA A 175 -5.81 -9.44 -18.05
C ALA A 175 -4.67 -10.25 -17.40
N LYS A 176 -3.44 -10.11 -17.93
CA LYS A 176 -2.23 -10.73 -17.36
C LYS A 176 -1.92 -10.18 -15.96
N VAL A 177 -2.08 -8.86 -15.77
CA VAL A 177 -1.91 -8.16 -14.50
C VAL A 177 -3.04 -8.54 -13.54
N ALA A 178 -4.29 -8.46 -13.98
CA ALA A 178 -5.45 -8.86 -13.18
C ALA A 178 -5.30 -10.27 -12.60
N LYS A 179 -4.83 -11.22 -13.42
CA LYS A 179 -4.57 -12.59 -12.99
C LYS A 179 -3.48 -12.70 -11.91
N ALA A 180 -2.38 -11.94 -12.04
CA ALA A 180 -1.29 -11.96 -11.07
C ALA A 180 -1.73 -11.38 -9.73
N LEU A 181 -2.43 -10.24 -9.75
CA LEU A 181 -2.93 -9.55 -8.56
C LEU A 181 -3.99 -10.37 -7.82
N VAL A 182 -4.94 -10.95 -8.55
CA VAL A 182 -6.04 -11.73 -7.97
C VAL A 182 -5.54 -13.06 -7.38
N ARG A 183 -4.51 -13.69 -7.97
CA ARG A 183 -3.95 -14.94 -7.42
C ARG A 183 -3.41 -14.73 -6.01
N ASN A 184 -2.70 -13.64 -5.77
CA ASN A 184 -2.12 -13.36 -4.45
C ASN A 184 -3.21 -12.93 -3.44
N SER A 185 -4.28 -12.27 -3.89
CA SER A 185 -5.37 -11.81 -3.02
C SER A 185 -6.42 -12.88 -2.70
N GLN A 186 -6.49 -13.96 -3.49
CA GLN A 186 -7.48 -15.04 -3.33
C GLN A 186 -7.38 -15.76 -1.99
N GLU A 187 -6.17 -15.98 -1.48
CA GLU A 187 -5.96 -16.69 -0.21
C GLU A 187 -6.47 -15.86 0.97
N VAL A 188 -6.08 -14.57 1.03
CA VAL A 188 -6.52 -13.63 2.07
C VAL A 188 -8.04 -13.41 2.01
N LEU A 189 -8.59 -13.20 0.81
CA LEU A 189 -10.04 -13.03 0.63
C LEU A 189 -10.80 -14.31 1.01
N GLY A 190 -10.26 -15.48 0.66
CA GLY A 190 -10.83 -16.77 1.01
C GLY A 190 -10.92 -16.98 2.52
N ILE A 191 -9.88 -16.61 3.27
CA ILE A 191 -9.87 -16.66 4.75
C ILE A 191 -10.91 -15.70 5.32
N LEU A 192 -10.94 -14.46 4.85
CA LEU A 192 -11.88 -13.44 5.35
C LEU A 192 -13.35 -13.80 5.11
N THR A 193 -13.62 -14.47 3.98
CA THR A 193 -14.98 -14.83 3.55
C THR A 193 -15.37 -16.27 3.90
N ALA A 194 -14.46 -17.08 4.45
CA ALA A 194 -14.75 -18.43 4.91
C ALA A 194 -15.93 -18.43 5.89
N GLY A 195 -16.93 -19.29 5.68
CA GLY A 195 -18.13 -19.34 6.53
C GLY A 195 -19.18 -18.25 6.28
N LEU A 196 -19.01 -17.40 5.26
CA LEU A 196 -20.16 -16.80 4.59
C LEU A 196 -20.75 -17.90 3.68
N ASP A 197 -22.07 -18.12 3.70
CA ASP A 197 -22.81 -19.14 2.92
C ASP A 197 -22.77 -18.93 1.39
N VAL A 198 -21.61 -18.55 0.85
CA VAL A 198 -21.38 -18.28 -0.58
C VAL A 198 -20.84 -19.52 -1.30
N ALA A 199 -20.44 -20.56 -0.55
CA ALA A 199 -19.83 -21.76 -1.10
C ALA A 199 -20.81 -22.82 -1.64
N GLU A 200 -22.10 -22.83 -1.24
CA GLU A 200 -23.00 -23.95 -1.57
C GLU A 200 -23.70 -23.90 -2.94
N LYS A 201 -23.57 -22.83 -3.74
CA LYS A 201 -24.33 -22.68 -5.01
C LYS A 201 -23.48 -22.49 -6.27
N LEU A 202 -22.29 -23.06 -6.34
CA LEU A 202 -21.47 -22.99 -7.55
C LEU A 202 -21.26 -24.37 -8.18
N PRO A 203 -22.16 -24.81 -9.10
CA PRO A 203 -21.91 -25.99 -9.92
C PRO A 203 -20.78 -25.65 -10.90
N ILE A 204 -19.64 -26.35 -10.79
CA ILE A 204 -18.54 -26.21 -11.76
C ILE A 204 -18.44 -27.51 -12.55
N PRO A 205 -18.73 -27.51 -13.87
CA PRO A 205 -18.51 -28.65 -14.75
C PRO A 205 -17.02 -28.96 -14.97
N PRO A 206 -16.63 -30.21 -15.26
CA PRO A 206 -15.24 -30.66 -15.11
C PRO A 206 -14.26 -30.25 -16.22
N GLN A 207 -14.63 -29.46 -17.24
CA GLN A 207 -13.86 -29.39 -18.50
C GLN A 207 -13.66 -28.01 -19.16
N VAL A 208 -13.51 -26.90 -18.43
CA VAL A 208 -13.40 -25.56 -19.08
C VAL A 208 -12.11 -24.79 -18.71
N LYS A 209 -11.51 -24.17 -19.74
CA LYS A 209 -10.26 -23.37 -19.80
C LYS A 209 -10.00 -22.54 -18.52
N LEU A 210 -9.06 -23.02 -17.72
CA LEU A 210 -9.07 -22.86 -16.27
C LEU A 210 -8.55 -21.54 -15.67
N VAL A 211 -8.37 -20.45 -16.43
CA VAL A 211 -7.56 -19.33 -15.91
C VAL A 211 -8.11 -17.92 -16.11
N ALA A 212 -8.83 -17.65 -17.21
CA ALA A 212 -9.54 -16.38 -17.37
C ALA A 212 -10.86 -16.37 -16.58
N GLU A 213 -11.58 -17.50 -16.55
CA GLU A 213 -12.86 -17.62 -15.87
C GLU A 213 -12.74 -17.59 -14.34
N LYS A 214 -11.65 -18.08 -13.74
CA LYS A 214 -11.46 -18.01 -12.28
C LYS A 214 -11.19 -16.59 -11.79
N VAL A 215 -10.42 -15.82 -12.57
CA VAL A 215 -10.20 -14.39 -12.30
C VAL A 215 -11.51 -13.64 -12.49
N ALA A 216 -12.22 -13.88 -13.59
CA ALA A 216 -13.54 -13.31 -13.81
C ALA A 216 -14.53 -13.68 -12.70
N LYS A 217 -14.51 -14.91 -12.18
CA LYS A 217 -15.43 -15.40 -11.15
C LYS A 217 -15.15 -14.86 -9.74
N VAL A 218 -13.91 -14.48 -9.42
CA VAL A 218 -13.60 -13.74 -8.18
C VAL A 218 -13.97 -12.25 -8.32
N LEU A 219 -13.84 -11.70 -9.52
CA LEU A 219 -14.23 -10.32 -9.83
C LEU A 219 -15.74 -10.16 -10.08
N SER A 220 -16.44 -11.23 -10.43
CA SER A 220 -17.88 -11.30 -10.69
C SER A 220 -18.63 -12.04 -9.59
N SER A 221 -17.95 -12.62 -8.59
CA SER A 221 -18.61 -13.09 -7.38
C SER A 221 -18.85 -11.87 -6.50
N GLY A 222 -20.04 -11.82 -5.88
CA GLY A 222 -20.39 -10.78 -4.92
C GLY A 222 -19.35 -10.58 -3.81
N LEU A 223 -18.46 -11.55 -3.58
CA LEU A 223 -17.39 -11.52 -2.59
C LEU A 223 -16.46 -10.29 -2.69
N ALA A 224 -16.11 -9.85 -3.90
CA ALA A 224 -15.25 -8.67 -4.08
C ALA A 224 -16.00 -7.37 -3.70
N SER A 225 -17.25 -7.25 -4.14
CA SER A 225 -18.12 -6.12 -3.77
C SER A 225 -18.52 -6.14 -2.30
N ASP A 226 -18.69 -7.33 -1.72
CA ASP A 226 -19.05 -7.52 -0.32
C ASP A 226 -17.88 -7.07 0.56
N PHE A 227 -16.66 -7.54 0.29
CA PHE A 227 -15.48 -7.14 1.04
C PHE A 227 -15.21 -5.63 0.97
N LEU A 228 -15.25 -5.04 -0.24
CA LEU A 228 -15.10 -3.59 -0.41
C LEU A 228 -16.24 -2.80 0.25
N GLY A 229 -17.43 -3.41 0.35
CA GLY A 229 -18.63 -2.83 0.97
C GLY A 229 -18.76 -3.09 2.47
N TRP A 230 -17.82 -3.79 3.13
CA TRP A 230 -17.89 -4.05 4.56
C TRP A 230 -17.95 -2.73 5.35
N THR A 231 -18.96 -2.60 6.20
CA THR A 231 -19.06 -1.53 7.19
C THR A 231 -18.24 -1.87 8.43
N GLU A 232 -18.01 -0.89 9.30
CA GLU A 232 -17.25 -1.10 10.54
C GLU A 232 -17.92 -2.18 11.40
N GLN A 233 -19.24 -2.07 11.58
CA GLN A 233 -20.06 -3.07 12.25
C GLN A 233 -19.89 -4.49 11.67
N SER A 234 -19.86 -4.62 10.33
CA SER A 234 -19.73 -5.93 9.70
C SER A 234 -18.35 -6.56 9.93
N ILE A 235 -17.30 -5.75 10.06
CA ILE A 235 -15.95 -6.22 10.40
C ILE A 235 -15.89 -6.61 11.86
N GLU A 236 -16.46 -5.81 12.77
CA GLU A 236 -16.53 -6.15 14.19
C GLU A 236 -17.28 -7.47 14.42
N ASP A 237 -18.39 -7.67 13.72
CA ASP A 237 -19.16 -8.92 13.79
C ASP A 237 -18.35 -10.11 13.23
N ALA A 238 -17.62 -9.91 12.12
CA ALA A 238 -16.75 -10.95 11.56
C ALA A 238 -15.56 -11.28 12.48
N HIS A 239 -14.96 -10.26 13.11
CA HIS A 239 -13.88 -10.40 14.07
C HIS A 239 -14.34 -11.17 15.31
N ARG A 240 -15.48 -10.77 15.90
CA ARG A 240 -16.07 -11.45 17.05
C ARG A 240 -16.34 -12.92 16.76
N LYS A 241 -16.95 -13.23 15.61
CA LYS A 241 -17.19 -14.63 15.19
C LYS A 241 -15.89 -15.41 15.00
N ALA A 242 -14.85 -14.80 14.44
CA ALA A 242 -13.56 -15.44 14.26
C ALA A 242 -12.90 -15.78 15.60
N VAL A 243 -12.94 -14.86 16.56
CA VAL A 243 -12.45 -15.08 17.93
C VAL A 243 -13.25 -16.18 18.63
N GLU A 244 -14.58 -16.16 18.56
CA GLU A 244 -15.45 -17.19 19.13
C GLU A 244 -15.20 -18.58 18.53
N ALA A 245 -14.89 -18.63 17.23
CA ALA A 245 -14.60 -19.86 16.50
C ALA A 245 -13.14 -20.33 16.63
N ASN A 246 -12.27 -19.59 17.34
CA ASN A 246 -10.81 -19.80 17.37
C ASN A 246 -10.17 -19.83 15.96
N ASP A 247 -10.71 -19.05 15.02
CA ASP A 247 -10.11 -18.82 13.70
C ASP A 247 -9.08 -17.69 13.80
N GLU A 248 -7.87 -18.04 14.24
CA GLU A 248 -6.80 -17.09 14.55
C GLU A 248 -6.44 -16.20 13.36
N VAL A 249 -6.32 -16.77 12.16
CA VAL A 249 -5.89 -16.01 10.97
C VAL A 249 -6.96 -15.02 10.56
N ARG A 250 -8.24 -15.42 10.59
CA ARG A 250 -9.35 -14.50 10.29
C ARG A 250 -9.49 -13.43 11.37
N ALA A 251 -9.29 -13.78 12.64
CA ALA A 251 -9.30 -12.81 13.74
C ALA A 251 -8.20 -11.75 13.54
N ILE A 252 -6.99 -12.15 13.16
CA ILE A 252 -5.88 -11.23 12.86
C ILE A 252 -6.23 -10.30 11.69
N LEU A 253 -6.68 -10.85 10.56
CA LEU A 253 -6.97 -10.05 9.36
C LEU A 253 -8.12 -9.07 9.59
N THR A 254 -9.18 -9.49 10.28
CA THR A 254 -10.29 -8.60 10.64
C THR A 254 -9.87 -7.55 11.67
N GLY A 255 -8.97 -7.90 12.61
CA GLY A 255 -8.34 -6.95 13.52
C GLY A 255 -7.55 -5.87 12.78
N PHE A 256 -6.72 -6.26 11.81
CA PHE A 256 -5.99 -5.32 10.96
C PHE A 256 -6.92 -4.37 10.19
N MET A 257 -8.06 -4.86 9.70
CA MET A 257 -9.04 -3.99 9.04
C MET A 257 -9.63 -2.95 9.99
N LEU A 258 -9.87 -3.31 11.25
CA LEU A 258 -10.34 -2.36 12.29
C LEU A 258 -9.24 -1.36 12.63
N ASP A 259 -8.00 -1.80 12.81
CA ASP A 259 -6.85 -0.94 13.09
C ASP A 259 -6.65 0.13 12.01
N LEU A 260 -6.77 -0.25 10.74
CA LEU A 260 -6.68 0.69 9.62
C LEU A 260 -7.81 1.73 9.64
N ARG A 261 -9.04 1.35 9.97
CA ARG A 261 -10.18 2.29 10.06
C ARG A 261 -10.03 3.24 11.23
N LYS A 262 -9.64 2.71 12.38
CA LYS A 262 -9.36 3.52 13.56
C LYS A 262 -8.25 4.54 13.27
N ALA A 263 -7.18 4.12 12.60
CA ALA A 263 -6.11 5.03 12.20
C ALA A 263 -6.58 6.15 11.25
N GLU A 264 -7.55 5.90 10.38
CA GLU A 264 -8.17 6.96 9.56
C GLU A 264 -8.96 7.96 10.41
N GLN A 265 -9.74 7.46 11.37
CA GLN A 265 -10.52 8.30 12.29
C GLN A 265 -9.60 9.15 13.18
N ASP A 266 -8.50 8.57 13.65
CA ASP A 266 -7.49 9.22 14.48
C ASP A 266 -6.58 10.18 13.67
N GLY A 267 -6.78 10.29 12.36
CA GLY A 267 -5.99 11.15 11.47
C GLY A 267 -4.55 10.67 11.26
N VAL A 268 -4.24 9.42 11.65
CA VAL A 268 -2.91 8.80 11.53
C VAL A 268 -2.67 8.25 10.12
N LEU A 269 -3.74 7.78 9.47
CA LEU A 269 -3.73 7.20 8.13
C LEU A 269 -4.68 7.99 7.23
N LEU A 270 -4.24 8.28 6.01
CA LEU A 270 -5.07 8.71 4.91
C LEU A 270 -5.02 7.61 3.85
N ARG A 271 -6.18 7.10 3.43
CA ARG A 271 -6.27 6.23 2.26
C ARG A 271 -6.92 6.96 1.09
N GLY A 272 -6.32 6.86 -0.08
CA GLY A 272 -6.82 7.53 -1.29
C GLY A 272 -8.11 6.89 -1.78
N ASP A 273 -9.10 7.76 -2.07
CA ASP A 273 -10.47 7.49 -2.54
C ASP A 273 -11.00 6.08 -2.19
N ARG A 274 -11.77 5.99 -1.11
CA ARG A 274 -12.76 4.92 -0.93
C ARG A 274 -13.94 5.13 -1.85
#